data_AF-A0A5M6HR27-F1
#
_entry.id   AF-A0A5M6HR27-F1
#
_cell.length_a   1.000
_cell.length_b   1.000
_cell.length_c   1.000
_cell.angle_alpha   90.00
_cell.angle_beta   90.00
_cell.angle_gamma   90.00
#
_symmetry.space_group_name_H-M   'P 1'
#
loop_
_entity.id
_entity.type
_entity.pdbx_description
1 polymer ?
#
loop_
_entity_poly.entity_id
_entity_poly.type
_entity_poly.pdbx_seq_one_letter_code
_entity_poly.pdbx_strand_id
1 'polypeptide(L)'
;MNDSHPQSAATRKANRHFRKEAAEKDGVAALAEYRADQAAVLEKTARLREQRLARDATLPKATPKAAKAKRKTVSRALSSR
;
A
#
# COMPACT_ATOMS: atom_id res chain seq x y z
N MET A 1 -39.25 -34.85 -1.75
CA MET A 1 -38.12 -35.31 -0.91
C MET A 1 -37.41 -34.10 -0.35
N ASN A 2 -37.58 -33.81 0.94
CA ASN A 2 -36.73 -32.88 1.68
C ASN A 2 -36.35 -33.61 2.97
N ASP A 3 -35.37 -34.49 2.87
CA ASP A 3 -34.92 -35.36 3.96
C ASP A 3 -33.95 -34.61 4.89
N SER A 4 -34.42 -33.50 5.45
CA SER A 4 -33.70 -32.73 6.46
C SER A 4 -33.76 -33.44 7.81
N HIS A 5 -32.98 -34.52 7.93
CA HIS A 5 -32.78 -35.18 9.22
C HIS A 5 -32.08 -34.19 10.17
N PRO A 6 -32.58 -34.00 11.41
CA PRO A 6 -31.95 -33.09 12.36
C PRO A 6 -30.54 -33.57 12.67
N GLN A 7 -29.55 -32.84 12.16
CA GLN A 7 -28.14 -33.09 12.43
C GLN A 7 -27.87 -32.98 13.93
N SER A 8 -27.19 -33.99 14.50
CA SER A 8 -26.82 -33.98 15.91
C SER A 8 -25.95 -32.76 16.24
N ALA A 9 -25.93 -32.35 17.51
CA ALA A 9 -25.10 -31.21 17.94
C ALA A 9 -23.61 -31.44 17.61
N ALA A 10 -23.15 -32.68 17.68
CA ALA A 10 -21.77 -33.08 17.35
C ALA A 10 -21.45 -32.90 15.86
N THR A 11 -22.33 -33.34 14.95
CA THR A 11 -22.09 -33.19 13.50
C THR A 11 -22.10 -31.73 13.08
N ARG A 12 -22.98 -30.91 13.67
CA ARG A 12 -23.00 -29.45 13.42
C ARG A 12 -21.71 -28.77 13.88
N LYS A 13 -21.14 -29.20 15.01
CA LYS A 13 -19.86 -28.66 15.50
C LYS A 13 -18.70 -29.07 14.59
N ALA A 14 -18.64 -30.34 14.17
CA ALA A 14 -17.63 -30.83 13.24
C ALA A 14 -17.68 -30.09 11.89
N ASN A 15 -18.89 -29.94 11.33
CA ASN A 15 -19.07 -29.22 10.06
C ASN A 15 -18.66 -27.74 10.16
N ARG A 16 -18.94 -27.07 11.28
CA ARG A 16 -18.47 -25.69 11.49
C ARG A 16 -16.94 -25.61 11.55
N HIS A 17 -16.30 -26.55 12.22
CA HIS A 17 -14.84 -26.60 12.30
C HIS A 17 -14.21 -26.77 10.91
N PHE A 18 -14.71 -27.75 10.15
CA PHE A 18 -14.22 -28.02 8.81
C PHE A 18 -14.39 -26.82 7.86
N ARG A 19 -15.55 -26.16 7.91
CA ARG A 19 -15.81 -24.96 7.09
C ARG A 19 -14.90 -23.80 7.49
N LYS A 20 -14.60 -23.66 8.78
CA LYS A 20 -13.67 -22.64 9.27
C LYS A 20 -12.25 -22.89 8.76
N GLU A 21 -11.75 -24.12 8.90
CA GLU A 21 -10.42 -24.48 8.40
C GLU A 21 -10.30 -24.32 6.88
N ALA A 22 -11.35 -24.67 6.13
CA ALA A 22 -11.39 -24.44 4.69
C ALA A 22 -11.31 -22.95 4.36
N ALA A 23 -12.13 -22.11 5.00
CA ALA A 23 -12.11 -20.67 4.79
C ALA A 23 -10.77 -20.02 5.17
N GLU A 24 -10.09 -20.51 6.22
CA GLU A 24 -8.76 -20.03 6.59
C GLU A 24 -7.71 -20.38 5.53
N LYS A 25 -7.74 -21.60 4.98
CA LYS A 25 -6.84 -22.02 3.90
C LYS A 25 -7.07 -21.21 2.63
N ASP A 26 -8.34 -20.99 2.26
CA ASP A 26 -8.70 -20.17 1.10
C ASP A 26 -8.26 -18.72 1.29
N GLY A 27 -8.40 -18.17 2.50
CA GLY A 27 -7.92 -16.82 2.84
C GLY A 27 -6.39 -16.69 2.76
N VAL A 28 -5.64 -17.72 3.18
CA VAL A 28 -4.18 -17.76 3.04
C VAL A 28 -3.77 -17.82 1.56
N ALA A 29 -4.45 -18.62 0.75
CA ALA A 29 -4.20 -18.71 -0.69
C ALA A 29 -4.47 -17.37 -1.40
N ALA A 30 -5.59 -16.72 -1.07
CA ALA A 30 -5.94 -15.41 -1.64
C ALA A 30 -4.91 -14.32 -1.30
N LEU A 31 -4.25 -14.39 -0.13
CA LEU A 31 -3.20 -13.46 0.25
C LEU A 31 -1.85 -13.75 -0.41
N ALA A 32 -1.63 -14.95 -0.93
CA ALA A 32 -0.35 -15.34 -1.53
C ALA A 32 -0.06 -14.54 -2.81
N GLU A 33 -1.05 -14.43 -3.69
CA GLU A 33 -0.94 -13.66 -4.95
C GLU A 33 -0.69 -12.18 -4.66
N TYR A 34 -1.47 -11.59 -3.74
CA TYR A 34 -1.28 -10.20 -3.33
C TYR A 34 0.14 -9.95 -2.80
N ARG A 35 0.68 -10.87 -1.99
CA ARG A 35 2.04 -10.74 -1.44
C ARG A 35 3.11 -10.88 -2.54
N ALA A 36 2.91 -11.75 -3.51
CA ALA A 36 3.83 -11.90 -4.64
C ALA A 36 3.89 -10.62 -5.49
N ASP A 37 2.73 -10.00 -5.77
CA ASP A 37 2.66 -8.73 -6.49
C ASP A 37 3.36 -7.60 -5.72
N GLN A 38 3.15 -7.52 -4.40
CA GLN A 38 3.83 -6.54 -3.56
C GLN A 38 5.36 -6.73 -3.58
N ALA A 39 5.84 -7.97 -3.51
CA ALA A 39 7.27 -8.27 -3.58
C ALA A 39 7.88 -7.80 -4.92
N ALA A 40 7.20 -8.08 -6.04
CA ALA A 40 7.66 -7.65 -7.36
C ALA A 40 7.72 -6.12 -7.51
N VAL A 41 6.77 -5.39 -6.92
CA VAL A 41 6.80 -3.91 -6.89
C VAL A 41 7.98 -3.41 -6.05
N LEU A 42 8.19 -3.97 -4.87
CA LEU A 42 9.29 -3.57 -3.99
C LEU A 42 10.65 -3.80 -4.66
N GLU A 43 10.85 -4.95 -5.32
CA GLU A 43 12.09 -5.24 -6.05
C GLU A 43 12.34 -4.24 -7.19
N LYS A 44 11.33 -3.97 -8.02
CA LYS A 44 11.43 -2.99 -9.12
C LYS A 44 11.77 -1.60 -8.59
N THR A 45 11.13 -1.19 -7.49
CA THR A 45 11.37 0.13 -6.90
C THR A 45 12.74 0.23 -6.24
N ALA A 46 13.23 -0.83 -5.60
CA ALA A 46 14.58 -0.90 -5.06
C ALA A 46 15.63 -0.71 -6.17
N ARG A 47 15.50 -1.46 -7.27
CA ARG A 47 16.38 -1.33 -8.45
C ARG A 47 16.39 0.09 -9.02
N LEU A 48 15.22 0.72 -9.15
CA LEU A 48 15.11 2.10 -9.64
C LEU A 48 15.76 3.10 -8.67
N ARG A 49 15.65 2.87 -7.35
CA ARG A 49 16.31 3.72 -6.35
C ARG A 49 17.82 3.61 -6.43
N GLU A 50 18.36 2.40 -6.56
CA GLU A 50 19.80 2.17 -6.73
C GLU A 50 20.33 2.87 -7.99
N GLN A 51 19.62 2.74 -9.12
CA GLN A 51 19.99 3.43 -10.35
C GLN A 51 19.98 4.95 -10.20
N ARG A 52 18.96 5.50 -9.53
CA ARG A 52 18.89 6.95 -9.25
C ARG A 52 20.02 7.39 -8.36
N LEU A 53 20.33 6.64 -7.31
CA LEU A 53 21.41 6.95 -6.39
C LEU A 53 22.77 6.93 -7.10
N ALA A 54 23.01 5.91 -7.94
CA ALA A 54 24.21 5.84 -8.76
C ALA A 54 24.31 7.04 -9.72
N ARG A 55 23.20 7.39 -10.40
CA ARG A 55 23.15 8.54 -11.30
C ARG A 55 23.43 9.86 -10.55
N ASP A 56 22.79 10.05 -9.41
CA ASP A 56 22.93 11.27 -8.60
C ASP A 56 24.33 11.38 -7.97
N ALA A 57 25.01 10.27 -7.69
CA ALA A 57 26.42 10.26 -7.27
C ALA A 57 27.38 10.73 -8.39
N THR A 58 27.04 10.45 -9.65
CA THR A 58 27.85 10.87 -10.82
C THR A 58 27.51 12.28 -11.32
N LEU A 59 26.32 12.79 -11.00
CA LEU A 59 25.91 14.12 -11.42
C LEU A 59 26.56 15.18 -10.52
N PRO A 60 27.18 16.23 -11.09
CA PRO A 60 27.65 17.35 -10.29
C PRO A 60 26.46 17.97 -9.56
N LYS A 61 26.59 18.10 -8.24
CA LYS A 61 25.54 18.61 -7.35
C LYS A 61 25.08 19.96 -7.87
N ALA A 62 23.87 20.02 -8.43
CA ALA A 62 23.34 21.24 -9.00
C ALA A 62 23.32 22.31 -7.89
N THR A 63 24.07 23.39 -8.10
CA THR A 63 24.03 24.52 -7.18
C THR A 63 22.59 25.02 -7.15
N PRO A 64 21.99 25.20 -5.96
CA PRO A 64 20.63 25.73 -5.89
C PRO A 64 20.64 27.08 -6.59
N LYS A 65 19.96 27.18 -7.75
CA LYS A 65 19.74 28.46 -8.41
C LYS A 65 19.05 29.34 -7.38
N ALA A 66 19.76 30.36 -6.90
CA ALA A 66 19.25 31.33 -5.95
C ALA A 66 17.88 31.80 -6.46
N ALA A 67 16.81 31.40 -5.77
CA ALA A 67 15.48 31.84 -6.07
C ALA A 67 15.51 33.37 -5.91
N LYS A 68 15.43 34.10 -7.03
CA LYS A 68 15.35 35.57 -6.99
C LYS A 68 14.16 35.91 -6.10
N ALA A 69 14.43 36.53 -4.96
CA ALA A 69 13.42 36.94 -4.01
C ALA A 69 12.41 37.82 -4.75
N LYS A 70 11.19 37.31 -4.97
CA LYS A 70 10.09 38.14 -5.42
C LYS A 70 9.80 39.12 -4.29
N ARG A 71 10.17 40.39 -4.48
CA ARG A 71 9.80 41.49 -3.58
C ARG A 71 8.27 41.51 -3.50
N LYS A 72 7.70 41.08 -2.37
CA LYS A 72 6.30 41.36 -2.05
C LYS A 72 6.21 42.85 -1.72
N THR A 73 5.76 43.64 -2.69
CA THR A 73 5.33 45.01 -2.42
C THR A 73 4.02 44.92 -1.63
N VAL A 74 4.10 45.04 -0.31
CA VAL A 74 2.91 45.23 0.54
C VAL A 74 2.59 46.72 0.50
N SER A 75 1.72 47.14 -0.44
CA SER A 75 1.07 48.44 -0.34
C SER A 75 -0.05 48.33 0.71
N ARG A 76 0.27 48.68 1.96
CA ARG A 76 -0.74 48.89 2.99
C ARG A 76 -1.46 50.20 2.67
N ALA A 77 -2.64 50.11 2.06
CA ALA A 77 -3.52 51.24 1.90
C ALA A 77 -3.95 51.73 3.30
N LEU A 78 -3.50 52.93 3.66
CA LEU A 78 -4.05 53.71 4.76
C LEU A 78 -5.44 54.18 4.33
N SER A 79 -6.49 53.49 4.80
CA SER A 79 -7.84 54.06 4.78
C SER A 79 -8.00 54.92 6.02
N SER A 80 -8.04 56.22 5.80
CA SER A 80 -8.55 57.22 6.73
C SER A 80 -9.95 56.88 7.22
N ARG A 81 -10.19 57.08 8.51
CA ARG A 81 -11.50 57.37 9.11
C ARG A 81 -11.33 58.52 10.07
#